data_AF-A0A7Y8M896-F1
#
_entry.id   AF-A0A7Y8M896-F1
#
_cell.length_a   1.000
_cell.length_b   1.000
_cell.length_c   1.000
_cell.angle_alpha   90.00
_cell.angle_beta   90.00
_cell.angle_gamma   90.00
#
_symmetry.space_group_name_H-M   'P 1'
#
loop_
_entity.id
_entity.type
_entity.pdbx_description
1 polymer ?
#
loop_
_entity_poly.entity_id
_entity_poly.type
_entity_poly.pdbx_seq_one_letter_code
_entity_poly.pdbx_strand_id
1 'polypeptide(L)'
;MIASHPAFSPYRGLIDRVDLPCPIERLNQLAEELKLRHDNGKALRFETGIMPGHAADYELSIAQRGIIPTRENNLHDLLNALVWMRFPGLKSALNLRHCQMLENPQERRQRGALRDQLTLLDESGVLVASTSTDLLGLLEEKCWVELFWDRRKDVIRQMTFIVVGHGLLEKCTSPFASMTGK
;
A
#
# COMPACT_ATOMS: atom_id res chain seq x y z
N MET A 1 0.67 -9.13 -18.63
CA MET A 1 0.16 -7.75 -18.44
C MET A 1 -0.30 -7.67 -17.00
N ILE A 2 0.34 -6.85 -16.16
CA ILE A 2 0.09 -6.77 -14.71
C ILE A 2 -1.40 -6.51 -14.38
N ALA A 3 -2.14 -5.86 -15.29
CA ALA A 3 -3.47 -5.30 -15.05
C ALA A 3 -4.70 -6.24 -15.24
N SER A 4 -4.51 -7.54 -15.50
CA SER A 4 -5.68 -8.44 -15.72
C SER A 4 -6.43 -8.77 -14.43
N HIS A 5 -5.75 -8.76 -13.28
CA HIS A 5 -6.37 -9.09 -11.99
C HIS A 5 -7.24 -7.92 -11.45
N PRO A 6 -8.45 -8.17 -10.92
CA PRO A 6 -9.34 -7.11 -10.42
C PRO A 6 -8.74 -6.21 -9.33
N ALA A 7 -7.78 -6.72 -8.55
CA ALA A 7 -7.05 -5.93 -7.53
C ALA A 7 -6.34 -4.69 -8.09
N PHE A 8 -6.00 -4.69 -9.40
CA PHE A 8 -5.39 -3.53 -10.05
C PHE A 8 -6.40 -2.50 -10.58
N SER A 9 -7.71 -2.78 -10.49
CA SER A 9 -8.76 -1.85 -10.94
C SER A 9 -8.61 -0.43 -10.35
N PRO A 10 -8.34 -0.24 -9.04
CA PRO A 10 -8.14 1.08 -8.45
C PRO A 10 -6.90 1.85 -8.96
N TYR A 11 -5.99 1.15 -9.64
CA TYR A 11 -4.70 1.66 -10.11
C TYR A 11 -4.64 1.81 -11.64
N ARG A 12 -5.65 1.36 -12.40
CA ARG A 12 -5.61 1.34 -13.88
C ARG A 12 -5.18 2.67 -14.50
N GLY A 13 -5.80 3.77 -14.06
CA GLY A 13 -5.44 5.10 -14.58
C GLY A 13 -4.00 5.54 -14.30
N LEU A 14 -3.32 4.97 -13.29
CA LEU A 14 -1.89 5.17 -13.06
C LEU A 14 -1.05 4.18 -13.86
N ILE A 15 -1.46 2.91 -13.92
CA ILE A 15 -0.80 1.84 -14.67
C ILE A 15 -0.72 2.21 -16.16
N ASP A 16 -1.79 2.77 -16.73
CA ASP A 16 -1.84 3.19 -18.14
C ASP A 16 -0.90 4.37 -18.45
N ARG A 17 -0.35 5.02 -17.42
CA ARG A 17 0.57 6.17 -17.54
C ARG A 17 2.03 5.82 -17.28
N VAL A 18 2.32 4.58 -16.88
CA VAL A 18 3.67 4.07 -16.65
C VAL A 18 4.04 3.03 -17.71
N ASP A 19 5.20 3.20 -18.34
CA ASP A 19 5.78 2.18 -19.20
C ASP A 19 6.45 1.09 -18.35
N LEU A 20 6.55 -0.13 -18.87
CA LEU A 20 7.26 -1.24 -18.19
C LEU A 20 8.47 -1.68 -19.03
N PRO A 21 9.70 -1.65 -18.47
CA PRO A 21 10.04 -1.14 -17.13
C PRO A 21 9.84 0.38 -17.01
N CYS A 22 9.46 0.85 -15.81
CA CYS A 22 9.20 2.27 -15.57
C CYS A 22 10.48 2.97 -15.10
N PRO A 23 11.00 3.96 -15.83
CA PRO A 23 12.14 4.75 -15.38
C PRO A 23 11.73 5.68 -14.22
N ILE A 24 12.69 5.98 -13.34
CA ILE A 24 12.46 6.85 -12.16
C ILE A 24 12.00 8.24 -12.57
N GLU A 25 12.51 8.76 -13.69
CA GLU A 25 12.12 10.04 -14.26
C GLU A 25 10.62 10.07 -14.56
N ARG A 26 10.07 8.96 -15.07
CA ARG A 26 8.63 8.87 -15.36
C ARG A 26 7.80 8.85 -14.07
N LEU A 27 8.25 8.12 -13.05
CA LEU A 27 7.59 8.14 -11.74
C LEU A 27 7.59 9.54 -11.12
N ASN A 28 8.69 10.27 -11.25
CA ASN A 28 8.82 11.64 -10.74
C ASN A 28 7.95 12.65 -11.51
N GLN A 29 7.87 12.55 -12.84
CA GLN A 29 6.91 13.34 -13.63
C GLN A 29 5.47 13.13 -13.15
N LEU A 30 5.08 11.86 -12.93
CA LEU A 30 3.75 11.54 -12.42
C LEU A 30 3.53 12.09 -10.99
N ALA A 31 4.53 11.99 -10.12
CA ALA A 31 4.46 12.56 -8.78
C ALA A 31 4.23 14.08 -8.81
N GLU A 32 4.91 14.80 -9.70
CA GLU A 32 4.73 16.25 -9.90
C GLU A 32 3.35 16.58 -10.46
N GLU A 33 2.90 15.87 -11.51
CA GLU A 33 1.57 16.04 -12.12
C GLU A 33 0.44 15.82 -11.10
N LEU A 34 0.59 14.81 -10.23
CA LEU A 34 -0.35 14.50 -9.15
C LEU A 34 -0.19 15.41 -7.92
N LYS A 35 0.82 16.30 -7.90
CA LYS A 35 1.20 17.12 -6.75
C LYS A 35 1.37 16.28 -5.49
N LEU A 36 2.06 15.14 -5.63
CA LEU A 36 2.24 14.15 -4.59
C LEU A 36 2.99 14.75 -3.40
N ARG A 37 2.35 14.72 -2.23
CA ARG A 37 2.90 15.26 -0.99
C ARG A 37 2.72 14.28 0.16
N HIS A 38 3.68 14.32 1.06
CA HIS A 38 3.58 13.73 2.37
C HIS A 38 2.69 14.59 3.27
N ASP A 39 2.10 14.01 4.33
CA ASP A 39 1.22 14.74 5.26
C ASP A 39 1.90 15.93 5.96
N ASN A 40 3.23 15.92 6.06
CA ASN A 40 4.00 17.07 6.56
C ASN A 40 4.27 18.17 5.50
N GLY A 41 3.62 18.09 4.34
CA GLY A 41 3.69 19.07 3.25
C GLY A 41 4.87 18.91 2.28
N LYS A 42 5.84 18.04 2.58
CA LYS A 42 6.99 17.80 1.69
C LYS A 42 6.53 17.17 0.37
N ALA A 43 7.08 17.65 -0.74
CA ALA A 43 6.91 17.01 -2.03
C ALA A 43 7.58 15.63 -2.01
N LEU A 44 6.89 14.62 -2.53
CA LEU A 44 7.40 13.25 -2.60
C LEU A 44 8.01 12.99 -3.98
N ARG A 45 9.16 12.33 -4.00
CA ARG A 45 9.87 11.88 -5.21
C ARG A 45 10.57 10.55 -4.98
N PHE A 46 10.90 9.87 -6.06
CA PHE A 46 11.53 8.55 -6.09
C PHE A 46 13.02 8.68 -6.46
N GLU A 47 13.88 7.95 -5.76
CA GLU A 47 15.33 7.91 -6.05
C GLU A 47 15.93 6.51 -5.84
N THR A 48 16.91 6.15 -6.67
CA THR A 48 17.62 4.87 -6.65
C THR A 48 18.87 4.88 -5.79
N GLY A 49 19.49 6.05 -5.59
CA GLY A 49 20.79 6.21 -4.93
C GLY A 49 20.75 6.13 -3.39
N ILE A 50 19.58 5.98 -2.80
CA ILE A 50 19.40 5.82 -1.36
C ILE A 50 18.82 4.43 -1.17
N MET A 51 19.68 3.43 -0.95
CA MET A 51 19.25 2.11 -0.51
C MET A 51 19.51 2.03 0.99
N PRO A 52 18.46 2.15 1.82
CA PRO A 52 18.58 2.06 3.28
C PRO A 52 19.27 0.77 3.70
N GLY A 53 20.33 0.87 4.49
CA GLY A 53 20.94 -0.30 5.13
C GLY A 53 19.99 -0.91 6.18
N HIS A 54 19.10 -0.09 6.74
CA HIS A 54 18.08 -0.50 7.69
C HIS A 54 16.71 0.09 7.33
N ALA A 55 15.64 -0.63 7.68
CA ALA A 55 14.26 -0.14 7.53
C ALA A 55 14.03 1.24 8.19
N ALA A 56 14.79 1.56 9.24
CA ALA A 56 14.74 2.88 9.87
C ALA A 56 15.15 4.01 8.91
N ASP A 57 16.18 3.82 8.09
CA ASP A 57 16.67 4.85 7.18
C ASP A 57 15.71 5.05 6.01
N TYR A 58 14.96 4.00 5.63
CA TYR A 58 13.88 4.06 4.64
C TYR A 58 12.79 5.03 5.11
N GLU A 59 12.27 4.80 6.31
CA GLU A 59 11.17 5.61 6.86
C GLU A 59 11.59 7.07 7.07
N LEU A 60 12.80 7.29 7.60
CA LEU A 60 13.34 8.62 7.81
C LEU A 60 13.62 9.36 6.49
N SER A 61 14.07 8.67 5.44
CA SER A 61 14.25 9.27 4.11
C SER A 61 12.96 9.90 3.61
N ILE A 62 11.85 9.17 3.75
CA ILE A 62 10.54 9.65 3.29
C ILE A 62 10.09 10.83 4.16
N ALA A 63 10.04 10.67 5.49
CA ALA A 63 9.53 11.69 6.38
C ALA A 63 10.36 12.98 6.37
N GLN A 64 11.69 12.88 6.36
CA GLN A 64 12.59 14.02 6.51
C GLN A 64 12.95 14.66 5.16
N ARG A 65 13.09 13.87 4.09
CA ARG A 65 13.59 14.35 2.80
C ARG A 65 12.54 14.32 1.69
N GLY A 66 11.40 13.68 1.91
CA GLY A 66 10.39 13.45 0.87
C GLY A 66 10.88 12.49 -0.22
N ILE A 67 11.87 11.67 0.08
CA ILE A 67 12.45 10.73 -0.89
C ILE A 67 12.00 9.33 -0.52
N ILE A 68 11.30 8.68 -1.45
CA ILE A 68 10.92 7.28 -1.43
C ILE A 68 12.03 6.51 -2.13
N PRO A 69 12.87 5.74 -1.40
CA PRO A 69 13.81 4.80 -2.01
C PRO A 69 13.12 3.87 -2.99
N THR A 70 13.64 3.75 -4.22
CA THR A 70 13.02 2.92 -5.27
C THR A 70 14.11 2.35 -6.16
N ARG A 71 14.14 1.02 -6.30
CA ARG A 71 15.06 0.29 -7.18
C ARG A 71 14.56 0.33 -8.62
N GLU A 72 15.47 0.49 -9.57
CA GLU A 72 15.12 0.35 -10.98
C GLU A 72 14.72 -1.10 -11.30
N ASN A 73 13.83 -1.26 -12.26
CA ASN A 73 13.38 -2.59 -12.74
C ASN A 73 12.84 -3.49 -11.63
N ASN A 74 12.30 -2.93 -10.55
CA ASN A 74 11.76 -3.66 -9.42
C ASN A 74 10.23 -3.53 -9.37
N LEU A 75 9.54 -4.65 -9.59
CA LEU A 75 8.07 -4.67 -9.61
C LEU A 75 7.49 -4.25 -8.26
N HIS A 76 8.06 -4.72 -7.16
CA HIS A 76 7.61 -4.40 -5.82
C HIS A 76 7.66 -2.90 -5.52
N ASP A 77 8.76 -2.24 -5.86
CA ASP A 77 8.93 -0.80 -5.65
C ASP A 77 8.04 0.02 -6.61
N LEU A 78 7.82 -0.46 -7.84
CA LEU A 78 6.84 0.14 -8.74
C LEU A 78 5.43 0.08 -8.14
N LEU A 79 5.02 -1.07 -7.61
CA LEU A 79 3.71 -1.23 -6.96
C LEU A 79 3.60 -0.34 -5.73
N ASN A 80 4.65 -0.25 -4.92
CA ASN A 80 4.73 0.68 -3.79
C ASN A 80 4.56 2.14 -4.24
N ALA A 81 5.21 2.54 -5.35
CA ALA A 81 5.05 3.88 -5.93
C ALA A 81 3.60 4.15 -6.38
N LEU A 82 2.93 3.17 -7.01
CA LEU A 82 1.52 3.28 -7.37
C LEU A 82 0.61 3.43 -6.14
N VAL A 83 0.92 2.73 -5.04
CA VAL A 83 0.19 2.88 -3.76
C VAL A 83 0.40 4.27 -3.18
N TRP A 84 1.63 4.78 -3.14
CA TRP A 84 1.93 6.16 -2.72
C TRP A 84 1.16 7.19 -3.53
N MET A 85 1.13 7.05 -4.87
CA MET A 85 0.40 7.96 -5.75
C MET A 85 -1.11 7.90 -5.54
N ARG A 86 -1.67 6.71 -5.27
CA ARG A 86 -3.12 6.53 -5.12
C ARG A 86 -3.63 6.88 -3.72
N PHE A 87 -2.85 6.57 -2.69
CA PHE A 87 -3.20 6.70 -1.28
C PHE A 87 -2.11 7.42 -0.46
N PRO A 88 -1.73 8.67 -0.82
CA PRO A 88 -0.63 9.36 -0.16
C PRO A 88 -0.85 9.59 1.33
N GLY A 89 -2.09 9.87 1.76
CA GLY A 89 -2.42 10.04 3.18
C GLY A 89 -2.28 8.75 3.99
N LEU A 90 -2.69 7.60 3.43
CA LEU A 90 -2.50 6.30 4.10
C LEU A 90 -1.01 6.01 4.29
N LYS A 91 -0.23 6.13 3.22
CA LYS A 91 1.21 5.85 3.24
C LYS A 91 1.97 6.85 4.12
N SER A 92 1.58 8.13 4.11
CA SER A 92 2.14 9.15 5.01
C SER A 92 1.83 8.84 6.48
N ALA A 93 0.60 8.45 6.79
CA ALA A 93 0.23 8.08 8.16
C ALA A 93 1.03 6.85 8.65
N LEU A 94 1.19 5.83 7.81
CA LEU A 94 2.03 4.67 8.10
C LEU A 94 3.50 5.06 8.34
N ASN A 95 4.07 5.85 7.42
CA ASN A 95 5.44 6.34 7.53
C ASN A 95 5.68 7.17 8.80
N LEU A 96 4.79 8.11 9.11
CA LEU A 96 4.86 8.91 10.34
C LEU A 96 4.80 8.05 11.60
N ARG A 97 3.92 7.04 11.63
CA ARG A 97 3.85 6.10 12.76
C ARG A 97 5.13 5.29 12.89
N HIS A 98 5.70 4.81 11.79
CA HIS A 98 7.00 4.16 11.83
C HIS A 98 8.09 5.09 12.36
N CYS A 99 8.15 6.35 11.93
CA CYS A 99 9.12 7.33 12.44
C CYS A 99 8.96 7.59 13.94
N GLN A 100 7.74 7.79 14.45
CA GLN A 100 7.48 7.99 15.88
C GLN A 100 8.02 6.82 16.73
N MET A 101 7.84 5.58 16.25
CA MET A 101 8.34 4.37 16.92
C MET A 101 9.87 4.20 16.86
N LEU A 102 10.56 4.93 15.96
CA LEU A 102 12.03 4.98 15.94
C LEU A 102 12.55 5.92 17.04
N GLU A 103 11.84 7.03 17.30
CA GLU A 103 12.24 8.08 18.23
C GLU A 103 12.05 7.68 19.70
N ASN A 104 11.03 6.89 20.05
CA ASN A 104 10.74 6.53 21.45
C ASN A 104 11.53 5.29 21.94
N PRO A 105 12.46 5.43 22.92
CA PRO A 105 13.25 4.32 23.48
C PRO A 105 12.41 3.26 24.23
N GLN A 106 11.28 3.65 24.83
CA GLN A 106 10.40 2.76 25.60
C GLN A 106 9.54 1.87 24.68
N GLU A 107 9.07 2.44 23.57
CA GLU A 107 8.38 1.70 22.51
C GLU A 107 9.31 0.69 21.82
N ARG A 108 10.64 0.83 21.95
CA ARG A 108 11.59 -0.17 21.43
C ARG A 108 11.50 -1.55 22.07
N ARG A 109 10.87 -1.67 23.24
CA ARG A 109 10.77 -2.95 23.99
C ARG A 109 9.39 -3.62 23.88
N GLN A 110 8.31 -2.89 23.63
CA GLN A 110 6.95 -3.44 23.37
C GLN A 110 6.69 -3.76 21.88
N ARG A 111 7.77 -3.88 21.10
CA ARG A 111 7.90 -3.35 19.72
C ARG A 111 7.37 -4.23 18.59
N GLY A 112 7.11 -5.52 18.80
CA GLY A 112 6.73 -6.44 17.71
C GLY A 112 5.34 -6.11 17.17
N ALA A 113 4.31 -6.30 17.98
CA ALA A 113 2.93 -6.40 17.51
C ALA A 113 2.43 -5.20 16.70
N LEU A 114 2.58 -3.95 17.19
CA LEU A 114 2.08 -2.78 16.47
C LEU A 114 2.89 -2.50 15.19
N ARG A 115 4.22 -2.60 15.27
CA ARG A 115 5.08 -2.40 14.08
C ARG A 115 4.77 -3.47 13.04
N ASP A 116 4.66 -4.71 13.46
CA ASP A 116 4.31 -5.84 12.60
C ASP A 116 2.94 -5.63 11.97
N GLN A 117 1.95 -5.11 12.71
CA GLN A 117 0.63 -4.77 12.16
C GLN A 117 0.69 -3.65 11.11
N LEU A 118 1.44 -2.57 11.36
CA LEU A 118 1.61 -1.48 10.39
C LEU A 118 2.34 -1.96 9.13
N THR A 119 3.43 -2.70 9.30
CA THR A 119 4.16 -3.32 8.19
C THR A 119 3.26 -4.29 7.43
N LEU A 120 2.44 -5.07 8.14
CA LEU A 120 1.53 -6.01 7.53
C LEU A 120 0.39 -5.32 6.75
N LEU A 121 -0.09 -4.18 7.25
CA LEU A 121 -1.04 -3.34 6.51
C LEU A 121 -0.37 -2.76 5.25
N ASP A 122 0.89 -2.34 5.34
CA ASP A 122 1.61 -1.78 4.18
C ASP A 122 1.94 -2.83 3.11
N GLU A 123 2.22 -4.05 3.53
CA GLU A 123 2.59 -5.17 2.65
C GLU A 123 1.38 -5.94 2.13
N SER A 124 0.34 -6.11 2.93
CA SER A 124 -0.76 -7.03 2.64
C SER A 124 -2.16 -6.50 3.00
N GLY A 125 -2.29 -5.20 3.25
CA GLY A 125 -3.55 -4.57 3.62
C GLY A 125 -4.61 -4.57 2.53
N VAL A 126 -5.87 -4.70 2.95
CA VAL A 126 -7.06 -4.51 2.10
C VAL A 126 -7.99 -3.52 2.79
N LEU A 127 -8.25 -2.38 2.14
CA LEU A 127 -9.31 -1.48 2.58
C LEU A 127 -10.66 -2.05 2.14
N VAL A 128 -11.57 -2.20 3.10
CA VAL A 128 -12.93 -2.67 2.85
C VAL A 128 -13.91 -1.57 3.20
N ALA A 129 -14.74 -1.20 2.24
CA ALA A 129 -15.84 -0.26 2.44
C ALA A 129 -17.16 -0.97 2.09
N SER A 130 -18.24 -0.63 2.80
CA SER A 130 -19.56 -1.19 2.56
C SER A 130 -20.65 -0.17 2.83
N THR A 131 -21.73 -0.20 2.05
CA THR A 131 -22.97 0.53 2.37
C THR A 131 -23.88 -0.25 3.34
N SER A 132 -23.51 -1.48 3.70
CA SER A 132 -24.22 -2.31 4.68
C SER A 132 -23.32 -2.59 5.88
N THR A 133 -23.76 -2.17 7.06
CA THR A 133 -23.12 -2.47 8.35
C THR A 133 -23.14 -3.96 8.66
N ASP A 134 -24.21 -4.66 8.28
CA ASP A 134 -24.35 -6.10 8.54
C ASP A 134 -23.26 -6.90 7.80
N LEU A 135 -22.95 -6.54 6.56
CA LEU A 135 -21.87 -7.19 5.80
C LEU A 135 -20.49 -6.91 6.41
N LEU A 136 -20.27 -5.73 7.00
CA LEU A 136 -19.03 -5.44 7.75
C LEU A 136 -18.95 -6.27 9.03
N GLY A 137 -20.06 -6.44 9.74
CA GLY A 137 -20.14 -7.32 10.90
C GLY A 137 -19.76 -8.77 10.55
N LEU A 138 -20.29 -9.31 9.45
CA LEU A 138 -19.93 -10.65 8.97
C LEU A 138 -18.43 -10.77 8.62
N LEU A 139 -17.82 -9.70 8.11
CA LEU A 139 -16.39 -9.66 7.81
C LEU A 139 -15.55 -9.67 9.10
N GLU A 140 -15.91 -8.84 10.08
CA GLU A 140 -15.23 -8.74 11.38
C GLU A 140 -15.32 -10.06 12.16
N GLU A 141 -16.49 -10.70 12.14
CA GLU A 141 -16.74 -12.00 12.78
C GLU A 141 -16.19 -13.19 11.97
N LYS A 142 -15.64 -12.95 10.77
CA LYS A 142 -15.04 -13.97 9.89
C LYS A 142 -16.04 -15.04 9.43
N CYS A 143 -17.30 -14.65 9.24
CA CYS A 143 -18.39 -15.49 8.76
C CYS A 143 -18.26 -15.72 7.24
N TRP A 144 -17.18 -16.36 6.80
CA TRP A 144 -16.77 -16.41 5.39
C TRP A 144 -17.79 -17.05 4.45
N VAL A 145 -18.43 -18.14 4.88
CA VAL A 145 -19.44 -18.83 4.07
C VAL A 145 -20.65 -17.91 3.90
N GLU A 146 -21.16 -17.35 4.99
CA GLU A 146 -22.31 -16.45 4.89
C GLU A 146 -21.98 -15.22 4.04
N LEU A 147 -20.85 -14.56 4.31
CA LEU A 147 -20.45 -13.35 3.60
C LEU A 147 -20.21 -13.59 2.11
N PHE A 148 -19.31 -14.51 1.76
CA PHE A 148 -18.83 -14.65 0.39
C PHE A 148 -19.59 -15.68 -0.45
N TRP A 149 -20.33 -16.60 0.17
CA TRP A 149 -21.11 -17.61 -0.54
C TRP A 149 -22.61 -17.27 -0.54
N ASP A 150 -23.23 -17.16 0.62
CA ASP A 150 -24.67 -16.95 0.75
C ASP A 150 -25.07 -15.52 0.35
N ARG A 151 -24.32 -14.52 0.83
CA ARG A 151 -24.56 -13.08 0.60
C ARG A 151 -23.76 -12.51 -0.58
N ARG A 152 -23.20 -13.36 -1.47
CA ARG A 152 -22.33 -12.95 -2.59
C ARG A 152 -22.88 -11.84 -3.48
N LYS A 153 -24.20 -11.83 -3.74
CA LYS A 153 -24.86 -10.79 -4.56
C LYS A 153 -24.84 -9.43 -3.86
N ASP A 154 -24.98 -9.43 -2.54
CA ASP A 154 -24.93 -8.22 -1.73
C ASP A 154 -23.50 -7.72 -1.63
N VAL A 155 -22.52 -8.61 -1.45
CA VAL A 155 -21.09 -8.26 -1.49
C VAL A 155 -20.73 -7.54 -2.79
N ILE A 156 -21.11 -8.09 -3.94
CA ILE A 156 -20.83 -7.47 -5.26
C ILE A 156 -21.48 -6.07 -5.39
N ARG A 157 -22.66 -5.87 -4.78
CA ARG A 157 -23.44 -4.63 -4.91
C ARG A 157 -23.06 -3.56 -3.90
N GLN A 158 -22.68 -3.97 -2.69
CA GLN A 158 -22.64 -3.10 -1.52
C GLN A 158 -21.25 -2.99 -0.91
N MET A 159 -20.31 -3.86 -1.26
CA MET A 159 -18.94 -3.83 -0.74
C MET A 159 -17.93 -3.46 -1.82
N THR A 160 -16.84 -2.84 -1.40
CA THR A 160 -15.67 -2.55 -2.23
C THR A 160 -14.42 -2.96 -1.47
N PHE A 161 -13.54 -3.68 -2.16
CA PHE A 161 -12.26 -4.16 -1.64
C PHE A 161 -11.14 -3.52 -2.46
N ILE A 162 -10.22 -2.83 -1.78
CA ILE A 162 -9.08 -2.17 -2.39
C ILE A 162 -7.82 -2.72 -1.74
N VAL A 163 -7.04 -3.47 -2.50
CA VAL A 163 -5.72 -3.91 -2.03
C VAL A 163 -4.81 -2.70 -1.97
N VAL A 164 -4.33 -2.35 -0.77
CA VAL A 164 -3.35 -1.28 -0.54
C VAL A 164 -1.97 -1.84 -0.18
N GLY A 165 -1.92 -3.11 0.21
CA GLY A 165 -0.69 -3.85 0.43
C GLY A 165 0.08 -4.09 -0.87
N HIS A 166 1.23 -3.45 -1.04
CA HIS A 166 1.99 -3.53 -2.29
C HIS A 166 2.60 -4.93 -2.53
N GLY A 167 3.02 -5.63 -1.47
CA GLY A 167 3.42 -7.04 -1.56
C GLY A 167 2.25 -7.98 -1.92
N LEU A 168 1.02 -7.67 -1.50
CA LEU A 168 -0.19 -8.41 -1.91
C LEU A 168 -0.56 -8.10 -3.37
N LEU A 169 -0.43 -6.84 -3.82
CA LEU A 169 -0.55 -6.50 -5.24
C LEU A 169 0.45 -7.30 -6.09
N GLU A 170 1.69 -7.44 -5.63
CA GLU A 170 2.70 -8.23 -6.34
C GLU A 170 2.27 -9.69 -6.47
N LYS A 171 1.78 -10.30 -5.40
CA LYS A 171 1.24 -11.67 -5.42
C LYS A 171 0.02 -11.80 -6.34
N CYS A 172 -0.80 -10.78 -6.50
CA CYS A 172 -1.91 -10.78 -7.46
C CYS A 172 -1.48 -10.89 -8.93
N THR A 173 -0.19 -10.70 -9.25
CA THR A 173 0.33 -10.97 -10.61
C THR A 173 0.44 -12.47 -10.93
N SER A 174 0.54 -13.32 -9.89
CA SER A 174 0.55 -14.79 -9.99
C SER A 174 -0.10 -15.39 -8.74
N PRO A 175 -1.44 -15.32 -8.61
CA PRO A 175 -2.14 -15.67 -7.38
C PRO A 175 -2.08 -17.17 -7.05
N PHE A 176 -2.15 -17.51 -5.76
CA PHE A 176 -2.13 -18.88 -5.24
C PHE A 176 -3.11 -19.04 -4.08
N ALA A 177 -3.52 -20.28 -3.79
CA ALA A 177 -4.66 -20.59 -2.91
C ALA A 177 -4.53 -20.09 -1.45
N SER A 178 -3.31 -20.03 -0.89
CA SER A 178 -3.07 -19.58 0.49
C SER A 178 -2.79 -18.08 0.63
N MET A 179 -2.96 -17.30 -0.45
CA MET A 179 -2.81 -15.85 -0.42
C MET A 179 -3.92 -15.23 0.44
N THR A 180 -3.55 -14.36 1.39
CA THR A 180 -4.49 -13.66 2.26
C THR A 180 -4.14 -12.18 2.36
N GLY A 181 -5.18 -11.35 2.47
CA GLY A 181 -5.08 -9.94 2.84
C GLY A 181 -5.36 -9.73 4.33
N LYS A 182 -5.11 -8.50 4.78
CA LYS A 182 -5.17 -8.11 6.19
C LYS A 182 -6.08 -6.90 6.37
#